data_AF-A0A2V7CU50-F1
#
_entry.id   AF-A0A2V7CU50-F1
#
_cell.length_a   1.000
_cell.length_b   1.000
_cell.length_c   1.000
_cell.angle_alpha   90.00
_cell.angle_beta   90.00
_cell.angle_gamma   90.00
#
_symmetry.space_group_name_H-M   'P 1'
#
loop_
_entity.id
_entity.type
_entity.pdbx_description
1 polymer ?
#
loop_
_entity_poly.entity_id
_entity_poly.type
_entity_poly.pdbx_seq_one_letter_code
_entity_poly.pdbx_strand_id
1 'polypeptide(L)'
;MSVQGERLLAAIEAEIKNISKLEHSLARTKNVLQEQASRLRLGSNPELVMTSLRLTVPHETTLALIERVDPVLSTPAEHLPPRAEK
;
A
#
# COMPACT_ATOMS: atom_id res chain seq x y z
N MET A 1 41.46 -5.51 4.76
CA MET A 1 40.50 -4.45 5.16
C MET A 1 40.50 -4.36 6.68
N SER A 2 39.94 -3.30 7.28
CA SER A 2 39.72 -3.31 8.73
C SER A 2 38.48 -4.14 9.05
N VAL A 3 38.44 -4.77 10.24
CA VAL A 3 37.28 -5.53 10.71
C VAL A 3 35.99 -4.69 10.71
N GLN A 4 36.11 -3.38 10.98
CA GLN A 4 34.98 -2.45 10.89
C GLN A 4 34.49 -2.26 9.45
N GLY A 5 35.41 -2.15 8.49
CA GLY A 5 35.07 -2.02 7.07
C GLY A 5 34.37 -3.26 6.52
N GLU A 6 34.82 -4.46 6.90
CA GLU A 6 34.17 -5.73 6.51
C GLU A 6 32.77 -5.87 7.09
N ARG A 7 32.56 -5.45 8.36
CA ARG A 7 31.23 -5.44 8.98
C ARG A 7 30.28 -4.47 8.30
N LEU A 8 30.76 -3.27 7.97
CA LEU A 8 29.95 -2.28 7.26
C LEU A 8 29.59 -2.75 5.85
N LEU A 9 30.54 -3.33 5.11
CA LEU A 9 30.29 -3.89 3.78
C LEU A 9 29.21 -4.97 3.83
N ALA A 10 29.32 -5.93 4.75
CA ALA A 10 28.33 -6.99 4.91
C ALA A 10 26.92 -6.44 5.26
N ALA A 11 26.84 -5.40 6.08
CA ALA A 11 25.57 -4.75 6.40
C ALA A 11 24.96 -4.06 5.16
N ILE A 12 25.77 -3.38 4.35
CA ILE A 12 25.31 -2.75 3.10
C ILE A 12 24.83 -3.81 2.10
N GLU A 13 25.56 -4.90 1.92
CA GLU A 13 25.16 -6.00 1.02
C GLU A 13 23.86 -6.66 1.48
N ALA A 14 23.67 -6.84 2.80
CA ALA A 14 22.42 -7.34 3.35
C ALA A 14 21.26 -6.38 3.05
N GLU A 15 21.47 -5.07 3.17
CA GLU A 15 20.45 -4.08 2.88
C GLU A 15 20.09 -4.01 1.39
N ILE A 16 21.09 -4.09 0.49
CA ILE A 16 20.85 -4.23 -0.95
C ILE A 16 19.95 -5.43 -1.24
N LYS A 17 20.25 -6.59 -0.62
CA LYS A 17 19.43 -7.80 -0.76
C LYS A 17 18.02 -7.62 -0.21
N ASN A 18 17.85 -6.88 0.88
CA ASN A 18 16.53 -6.55 1.43
C ASN A 18 15.74 -5.67 0.46
N ILE A 19 16.36 -4.63 -0.09
CA ILE A 19 15.74 -3.74 -1.09
C ILE A 19 15.27 -4.56 -2.30
N SER A 20 16.10 -5.44 -2.86
CA SER A 20 15.69 -6.27 -4.01
C SER A 20 14.49 -7.18 -3.70
N LYS A 21 14.38 -7.69 -2.47
CA LYS A 21 13.17 -8.45 -2.05
C LYS A 21 11.95 -7.56 -1.96
N LEU A 22 12.10 -6.34 -1.44
CA LEU A 22 11.01 -5.36 -1.37
C LEU A 22 10.53 -4.98 -2.77
N GLU A 23 11.45 -4.71 -3.70
CA GLU A 23 11.11 -4.43 -5.10
C GLU A 23 10.32 -5.57 -5.75
N HIS A 24 10.73 -6.82 -5.52
CA HIS A 24 10.01 -7.99 -6.02
C HIS A 24 8.58 -8.09 -5.44
N SER A 25 8.45 -7.86 -4.12
CA SER A 25 7.16 -7.84 -3.44
C SER A 25 6.25 -6.73 -3.98
N LEU A 26 6.80 -5.53 -4.20
CA LEU A 26 6.08 -4.40 -4.78
C LEU A 26 5.65 -4.67 -6.22
N ALA A 27 6.52 -5.26 -7.04
CA ALA A 27 6.19 -5.64 -8.41
C ALA A 27 5.04 -6.65 -8.45
N ARG A 28 5.07 -7.67 -7.58
CA ARG A 28 3.97 -8.64 -7.45
C ARG A 28 2.68 -7.97 -7.01
N THR A 29 2.74 -7.11 -6.00
CA THR A 29 1.58 -6.36 -5.49
C THR A 29 0.97 -5.50 -6.60
N LYS A 30 1.80 -4.78 -7.36
CA LYS A 30 1.38 -3.98 -8.51
C LYS A 30 0.61 -4.82 -9.54
N ASN A 31 1.12 -6.01 -9.87
CA ASN A 31 0.45 -6.89 -10.84
C ASN A 31 -0.93 -7.34 -10.34
N VAL A 32 -1.06 -7.70 -9.06
CA VAL A 32 -2.36 -8.05 -8.45
C VAL A 32 -3.32 -6.86 -8.53
N LEU A 33 -2.88 -5.65 -8.16
CA LEU A 33 -3.71 -4.45 -8.25
C LEU A 33 -4.17 -4.17 -9.68
N GLN A 34 -3.29 -4.34 -10.68
CA GLN A 34 -3.63 -4.17 -12.09
C GLN A 34 -4.66 -5.21 -12.56
N GLU A 35 -4.54 -6.46 -12.13
CA GLU A 35 -5.52 -7.51 -12.42
C GLU A 35 -6.88 -7.16 -11.82
N GLN A 36 -6.93 -6.79 -10.54
CA GLN A 36 -8.16 -6.41 -9.84
C GLN A 36 -8.82 -5.17 -10.47
N ALA A 37 -8.02 -4.16 -10.85
CA ALA A 37 -8.51 -3.01 -11.60
C ALA A 37 -9.11 -3.42 -12.96
N SER A 38 -8.51 -4.39 -13.64
CA SER A 38 -9.05 -4.90 -14.92
C SER A 38 -10.37 -5.64 -14.71
N ARG A 39 -10.49 -6.46 -13.65
CA ARG A 39 -11.75 -7.11 -13.27
C ARG A 39 -12.87 -6.11 -12.99
N LEU A 40 -12.57 -5.02 -12.27
CA LEU A 40 -13.53 -3.93 -12.04
C LEU A 40 -13.99 -3.27 -13.34
N ARG A 41 -13.06 -2.97 -14.27
CA ARG A 41 -13.40 -2.41 -15.59
C ARG A 41 -14.29 -3.33 -16.43
N LEU A 42 -14.19 -4.64 -16.23
CA LEU A 42 -15.04 -5.65 -16.87
C LEU A 42 -16.38 -5.87 -16.14
N GLY A 43 -16.68 -5.10 -15.10
CA GLY A 43 -17.96 -5.16 -14.37
C GLY A 43 -18.01 -6.16 -13.21
N SER A 44 -16.86 -6.63 -12.71
CA SER A 44 -16.83 -7.48 -11.52
C SER A 44 -17.34 -6.75 -10.28
N ASN A 45 -17.99 -7.48 -9.36
CA ASN A 45 -18.50 -6.91 -8.11
C ASN A 45 -17.35 -6.35 -7.24
N PRO A 46 -17.41 -5.06 -6.82
CA PRO A 46 -16.39 -4.42 -5.98
C PRO A 46 -16.12 -5.12 -4.64
N GLU A 47 -17.14 -5.69 -3.99
CA GLU A 47 -16.99 -6.38 -2.71
C GLU A 47 -16.14 -7.66 -2.85
N LEU A 48 -16.33 -8.39 -3.95
CA LEU A 48 -15.53 -9.58 -4.27
C LEU A 48 -14.08 -9.19 -4.58
N VAL A 49 -13.87 -8.08 -5.29
CA VAL A 49 -12.54 -7.54 -5.57
C VAL A 49 -11.84 -7.11 -4.26
N MET A 50 -12.53 -6.39 -3.38
CA MET A 50 -11.99 -5.96 -2.10
C MET A 50 -11.65 -7.15 -1.18
N THR A 51 -12.49 -8.19 -1.19
CA THR A 51 -12.22 -9.44 -0.47
C THR A 51 -10.99 -10.15 -1.03
N SER A 52 -10.85 -10.22 -2.35
CA SER A 52 -9.67 -10.79 -3.01
C SER A 52 -8.40 -10.00 -2.66
N LEU A 53 -8.48 -8.67 -2.62
CA LEU A 53 -7.34 -7.82 -2.25
C LEU A 53 -6.87 -8.09 -0.81
N ARG A 54 -7.80 -8.15 0.16
CA ARG A 54 -7.51 -8.47 1.57
C ARG A 54 -6.70 -9.76 1.76
N LEU A 55 -6.84 -10.73 0.85
CA LEU A 55 -6.16 -12.02 0.92
C LEU A 55 -4.82 -12.06 0.18
N THR A 56 -4.59 -11.15 -0.77
CA THR A 56 -3.52 -11.29 -1.77
C THR A 56 -2.49 -10.17 -1.77
N VAL A 57 -2.85 -8.98 -1.30
CA VAL A 57 -1.92 -7.84 -1.18
C VAL A 57 -1.56 -7.59 0.29
N PRO A 58 -0.42 -6.92 0.58
CA PRO A 58 -0.06 -6.56 1.94
C PRO A 58 -1.16 -5.79 2.67
N HIS A 59 -1.24 -5.99 3.98
CA HIS A 59 -2.31 -5.42 4.81
C HIS A 59 -2.36 -3.89 4.71
N GLU A 60 -1.21 -3.22 4.77
CA GLU A 60 -1.13 -1.76 4.65
C GLU A 60 -1.67 -1.23 3.32
N THR A 61 -1.39 -1.94 2.21
CA THR A 61 -1.94 -1.57 0.90
C THR A 61 -3.46 -1.68 0.89
N THR A 62 -4.01 -2.73 1.52
CA THR A 62 -5.45 -2.92 1.63
C THR A 62 -6.10 -1.81 2.46
N LEU A 63 -5.53 -1.47 3.62
CA LEU A 63 -6.03 -0.39 4.46
C LEU A 63 -6.05 0.94 3.70
N ALA A 64 -4.94 1.28 3.03
CA ALA A 64 -4.83 2.52 2.29
C ALA A 64 -5.81 2.59 1.10
N LEU A 65 -6.22 1.46 0.53
CA LEU A 65 -7.29 1.41 -0.49
C LEU A 65 -8.67 1.62 0.14
N ILE A 66 -8.95 0.99 1.29
CA ILE A 66 -10.20 1.16 2.02
C ILE A 66 -10.41 2.63 2.40
N GLU A 67 -9.39 3.27 2.97
CA GLU A 67 -9.43 4.69 3.35
C GLU A 67 -9.78 5.62 2.20
N ARG A 68 -9.36 5.30 0.96
CA ARG A 68 -9.63 6.10 -0.24
C ARG A 68 -11.01 5.87 -0.83
N VAL A 69 -11.65 4.75 -0.52
CA VAL A 69 -12.95 4.37 -1.10
C VAL A 69 -14.09 4.62 -0.12
N ASP A 70 -13.86 4.47 1.18
CA ASP A 70 -14.86 4.74 2.20
C ASP A 70 -14.89 6.24 2.54
N PRO A 71 -15.94 6.99 2.16
CA PRO A 71 -16.04 8.43 2.41
C PRO A 71 -16.11 8.78 3.90
N VAL A 72 -16.50 7.84 4.78
CA VAL A 72 -16.50 8.06 6.24
C VAL A 72 -15.07 8.01 6.78
N LEU A 73 -14.19 7.22 6.15
CA LEU A 73 -12.78 7.11 6.48
C LEU A 73 -11.92 8.11 5.70
N SER A 74 -12.36 8.54 4.51
CA SER A 74 -11.79 9.63 3.72
C SER A 74 -12.15 10.97 4.35
N THR A 75 -11.53 11.36 5.46
CA THR A 75 -11.75 12.70 6.04
C THR A 75 -11.36 13.81 5.04
N PRO A 76 -12.24 14.75 4.67
CA PRO A 76 -11.82 16.12 4.43
C PRO A 76 -11.75 16.79 5.80
N ALA A 77 -10.53 17.00 6.30
CA ALA A 77 -10.33 17.86 7.46
C ALA A 77 -10.56 19.33 7.05
N GLU A 78 -11.80 19.73 6.79
CA GLU A 78 -12.23 21.14 6.70
C GLU A 78 -13.76 21.25 6.61
N HIS A 79 -14.44 21.16 7.75
CA HIS A 79 -15.73 21.82 7.94
C HIS A 79 -15.91 22.14 9.43
N LEU A 80 -15.25 23.21 9.88
CA LEU A 80 -15.65 23.89 11.10
C LEU A 80 -16.94 24.69 10.80
N PRO A 81 -17.97 24.62 11.65
CA PRO A 81 -19.23 25.34 11.43
C PRO A 81 -19.05 26.86 11.59
N PRO A 82 -19.95 27.69 11.03
CA PRO A 82 -19.88 29.13 11.17
C PRO A 82 -20.04 29.52 12.65
N ARG A 83 -19.08 30.28 13.18
CA ARG A 83 -19.20 30.86 14.51
C ARG A 83 -20.28 31.95 14.50
N ALA A 84 -21.44 31.55 15.01
CA ALA A 84 -22.46 32.27 15.78
C ALA A 84 -22.80 33.73 15.40
N GLU A 85 -24.08 33.91 15.13
CA GLU A 85 -24.86 35.14 15.25
C GLU A 85 -24.47 35.98 16.48
N LYS A 86 -24.31 37.30 16.29
CA LYS A 86 -24.69 38.37 17.21
C LYS A 86 -24.99 39.64 16.44
#